data_AF-A0A1I2KVG9-F1
#
_entry.id   AF-A0A1I2KVG9-F1
#
_cell.length_a   1.000
_cell.length_b   1.000
_cell.length_c   1.000
_cell.angle_alpha   90.00
_cell.angle_beta   90.00
_cell.angle_gamma   90.00
#
_symmetry.space_group_name_H-M   'P 1'
#
loop_
_entity.id
_entity.type
_entity.pdbx_description
1 polymer ?
#
loop_
_entity_poly.entity_id
_entity_poly.type
_entity_poly.pdbx_seq_one_letter_code
_entity_poly.pdbx_strand_id
1 'polypeptide(L)'
;MHKRNRLILTINGNTFKPHHSYYIVAFSFDQSKMKMSDKILLIPWLEIANLGVQLSDGNWRITVSMTGGKTTGKYKNYLVSREDFVNTLLERIENISSIIK
;
A
#
# COMPACT_ATOMS: atom_id res chain seq x y z
N MET A 1 -0.47 18.35 21.30
CA MET A 1 0.02 18.06 19.93
C MET A 1 -0.73 16.86 19.37
N HIS A 2 -1.63 17.03 18.40
CA HIS A 2 -2.26 15.89 17.72
C HIS A 2 -1.21 15.18 16.87
N LYS A 3 -0.80 13.96 17.26
CA LYS A 3 -0.01 13.06 16.41
C LYS A 3 -0.80 12.88 15.10
N ARG A 4 -0.32 13.48 14.02
CA ARG A 4 -0.93 13.31 12.69
C ARG A 4 -0.81 11.84 12.34
N ASN A 5 -1.93 11.14 12.33
CA ASN A 5 -1.99 9.71 12.10
C ASN A 5 -1.66 9.44 10.63
N ARG A 6 -0.40 9.12 10.34
CA ARG A 6 0.15 8.99 8.99
C ARG A 6 0.85 7.66 8.87
N LEU A 7 0.60 6.99 7.75
CA LEU A 7 1.40 5.86 7.31
C LEU A 7 2.46 6.38 6.35
N ILE A 8 3.72 6.14 6.68
CA ILE A 8 4.88 6.57 5.89
C ILE A 8 5.65 5.33 5.49
N LEU A 9 5.84 5.14 4.19
CA LEU A 9 6.66 4.06 3.63
C LEU A 9 7.77 4.69 2.81
N THR A 10 8.99 4.18 2.97
CA THR A 10 10.11 4.51 2.09
C THR A 10 10.52 3.22 1.39
N ILE A 11 10.57 3.28 0.08
CA ILE A 11 10.79 2.15 -0.81
C ILE A 11 12.15 2.36 -1.45
N ASN A 12 13.01 1.35 -1.34
CA ASN A 12 14.33 1.43 -1.89
C ASN A 12 14.27 1.33 -3.43
N GLY A 13 14.63 2.42 -4.10
CA GLY A 13 14.56 2.52 -5.56
C GLY A 13 15.63 1.71 -6.29
N ASN A 14 16.68 1.28 -5.59
CA ASN A 14 17.75 0.47 -6.15
C ASN A 14 17.42 -1.04 -6.11
N THR A 15 16.68 -1.49 -5.09
CA THR A 15 16.36 -2.91 -4.92
C THR A 15 15.00 -3.31 -5.48
N PHE A 16 13.99 -2.43 -5.40
CA PHE A 16 12.68 -2.70 -5.95
C PHE A 16 12.51 -1.96 -7.27
N LYS A 17 12.75 -2.69 -8.37
CA LYS A 17 12.54 -2.15 -9.72
C LYS A 17 11.07 -2.29 -10.13
N PRO A 18 10.59 -1.42 -11.04
CA PRO A 18 9.23 -1.53 -11.52
C PRO A 18 8.89 -2.84 -12.19
N HIS A 19 7.82 -3.46 -11.69
CA HIS A 19 7.29 -4.70 -12.24
C HIS A 19 5.78 -4.76 -12.09
N HIS A 20 5.10 -5.26 -13.13
CA HIS A 20 3.64 -5.31 -13.20
C HIS A 20 3.01 -6.29 -12.20
N SER A 21 3.76 -7.28 -11.73
CA SER A 21 3.29 -8.24 -10.73
C SER A 21 3.54 -7.82 -9.28
N TYR A 22 4.24 -6.70 -9.06
CA TYR A 22 4.60 -6.27 -7.70
C TYR A 22 3.56 -5.35 -7.09
N TYR A 23 3.31 -5.56 -5.81
CA TYR A 23 2.39 -4.78 -5.00
C TYR A 23 3.09 -4.33 -3.72
N ILE A 24 2.79 -3.11 -3.31
CA ILE A 24 3.12 -2.61 -1.98
C ILE A 24 1.91 -2.86 -1.09
N VAL A 25 2.15 -3.64 -0.05
CA VAL A 25 1.16 -3.96 0.98
C VAL A 25 1.61 -3.33 2.28
N ALA A 26 0.75 -2.54 2.91
CA ALA A 26 1.04 -1.98 4.21
C ALA A 26 -0.16 -1.99 5.15
N PHE A 27 0.14 -2.32 6.40
CA PHE A 27 -0.80 -2.38 7.50
C PHE A 27 -0.50 -1.24 8.47
N SER A 28 -1.56 -0.63 9.01
CA SER A 28 -1.42 0.37 10.06
C SER A 28 -1.96 -0.17 11.37
N PHE A 29 -1.25 0.13 12.46
CA PHE A 29 -1.65 -0.23 13.82
C PHE A 29 -2.15 1.00 14.55
N ASP A 30 -3.39 0.96 15.03
CA ASP A 30 -3.97 2.00 15.89
C ASP A 30 -3.61 1.69 17.36
N GLN A 31 -2.59 2.38 17.86
CA GLN A 31 -2.13 2.24 19.25
C GLN A 31 -3.19 2.62 20.27
N SER A 32 -4.10 3.56 19.94
CA SER A 32 -5.14 4.01 20.88
C SER A 32 -6.19 2.93 21.13
N LYS A 33 -6.46 2.12 20.09
CA LYS A 33 -7.43 1.02 20.14
C LYS A 33 -6.76 -0.35 20.33
N MET A 34 -5.42 -0.39 20.36
CA MET A 34 -4.61 -1.62 20.38
C MET A 34 -5.05 -2.63 19.30
N LYS A 35 -5.38 -2.14 18.10
CA LYS A 35 -5.91 -2.94 16.99
C LYS A 35 -5.26 -2.57 15.66
N MET A 36 -5.13 -3.57 14.80
CA MET A 36 -4.80 -3.33 13.38
C MET A 36 -5.97 -2.63 12.70
N SER A 37 -5.65 -1.73 11.77
CA SER A 37 -6.63 -1.14 10.86
C SER A 37 -7.35 -2.23 10.07
N ASP A 38 -8.64 -2.03 9.84
CA ASP A 38 -9.45 -2.90 8.96
C ASP A 38 -9.24 -2.58 7.48
N LYS A 39 -8.55 -1.46 7.20
CA LYS A 39 -8.11 -1.09 5.87
C LYS A 39 -6.63 -1.37 5.68
N ILE A 40 -6.31 -1.96 4.54
CA ILE A 40 -4.97 -2.32 4.08
C ILE A 40 -4.63 -1.39 2.92
N LEU A 41 -3.42 -0.83 2.93
CA LEU A 41 -2.92 -0.12 1.76
C LEU A 41 -2.39 -1.16 0.77
N LEU A 42 -2.99 -1.21 -0.42
CA LEU A 42 -2.60 -2.09 -1.50
C LEU A 42 -2.38 -1.25 -2.76
N ILE A 43 -1.12 -1.07 -3.15
CA ILE A 43 -0.75 -0.24 -4.30
C ILE A 43 0.00 -1.09 -5.32
N PRO A 44 -0.48 -1.19 -6.58
CA PRO A 44 0.32 -1.75 -7.66
C PRO A 44 1.61 -0.95 -7.82
N TRP A 45 2.75 -1.62 -8.01
CA TRP A 45 4.03 -0.92 -8.09
C TRP A 45 4.04 0.19 -9.16
N LEU A 46 3.40 -0.05 -10.31
CA LEU A 46 3.38 0.90 -11.42
C LEU A 46 2.72 2.24 -11.05
N GLU A 47 1.89 2.27 -10.01
CA GLU A 47 1.26 3.49 -9.51
C GLU A 47 2.16 4.29 -8.56
N ILE A 48 3.28 3.72 -8.11
CA ILE A 48 4.18 4.38 -7.15
C ILE A 48 4.79 5.66 -7.72
N ALA A 49 5.09 5.70 -9.01
CA ALA A 49 5.60 6.91 -9.65
C ALA A 49 4.56 8.06 -9.64
N ASN A 50 3.28 7.73 -9.75
CA ASN A 50 2.17 8.70 -9.75
C ASN A 50 1.78 9.14 -8.33
N LEU A 51 1.93 8.22 -7.36
CA LEU A 51 1.45 8.41 -6.01
C LEU A 51 2.55 8.91 -5.06
N GLY A 52 3.77 8.42 -5.20
CA GLY A 52 4.89 8.73 -4.31
C GLY A 52 5.59 10.06 -4.64
N VAL A 53 6.58 10.36 -3.82
CA VAL A 53 7.58 11.41 -4.10
C VAL A 53 8.93 10.72 -4.23
N GLN A 54 9.65 10.97 -5.32
CA GLN A 54 11.02 10.50 -5.44
C GLN A 54 11.94 11.37 -4.56
N LEU A 55 12.75 10.71 -3.74
CA LEU A 55 13.74 11.33 -2.88
C LEU A 55 15.06 11.51 -3.64
N SER A 56 15.93 12.39 -3.15
CA SER A 56 17.21 12.70 -3.78
C SER A 56 18.19 11.51 -3.83
N ASP A 57 17.99 10.51 -2.97
CA ASP A 57 18.75 9.26 -2.93
C ASP A 57 18.21 8.19 -3.90
N GLY A 58 17.22 8.54 -4.73
CA GLY A 58 16.57 7.64 -5.68
C GLY A 58 15.44 6.79 -5.08
N ASN A 59 15.20 6.86 -3.77
CA ASN A 59 14.13 6.13 -3.11
C ASN A 59 12.75 6.77 -3.35
N TRP A 60 11.69 5.99 -3.17
CA TRP A 60 10.32 6.49 -3.27
C TRP A 60 9.68 6.60 -1.90
N ARG A 61 9.04 7.74 -1.61
CA ARG A 61 8.29 7.94 -0.37
C ARG A 61 6.80 7.99 -0.62
N ILE A 62 6.08 7.13 0.07
CA ILE A 62 4.62 7.20 0.19
C ILE A 62 4.29 7.81 1.56
N THR A 63 3.35 8.74 1.57
CA THR A 63 2.79 9.29 2.81
C THR A 63 1.28 9.35 2.69
N VAL A 64 0.61 8.50 3.47
CA VAL A 64 -0.85 8.39 3.50
C VAL A 64 -1.35 8.99 4.81
N SER A 65 -2.29 9.94 4.72
CA SER A 65 -2.95 10.50 5.89
C SER A 65 -4.11 9.61 6.29
N MET A 66 -4.08 9.06 7.50
CA MET A 66 -5.04 8.08 7.99
C MET A 66 -5.88 8.67 9.12
N THR A 67 -6.97 9.34 8.79
CA THR A 67 -7.90 9.91 9.78
C THR A 67 -9.02 8.91 10.07
N GLY A 68 -9.01 8.28 11.26
CA GLY A 68 -10.04 7.33 11.66
C GLY A 68 -10.17 6.11 10.73
N GLY A 69 -9.04 5.61 10.19
CA GLY A 69 -9.03 4.49 9.24
C GLY A 69 -9.44 4.87 7.81
N LYS A 70 -9.64 6.15 7.52
CA LYS A 70 -9.95 6.67 6.19
C LYS A 70 -8.78 7.53 5.68
N THR A 71 -8.53 7.48 4.37
CA THR A 71 -7.69 8.48 3.70
C THR A 71 -8.55 9.35 2.80
N THR A 72 -8.05 10.54 2.51
CA THR A 72 -8.53 11.40 1.43
C THR A 72 -7.47 11.50 0.34
N GLY A 73 -7.84 12.08 -0.80
CA GLY A 73 -6.92 12.34 -1.91
C GLY A 73 -6.51 11.08 -2.70
N LYS A 74 -5.33 11.15 -3.31
CA LYS A 74 -4.83 10.18 -4.30
C LYS A 74 -4.72 8.72 -3.82
N TYR A 75 -4.72 8.49 -2.51
CA TYR A 75 -4.61 7.14 -1.93
C TYR A 75 -5.95 6.47 -1.65
N LYS A 76 -7.09 7.17 -1.83
CA LYS A 76 -8.42 6.67 -1.45
C LYS A 76 -8.76 5.34 -2.13
N ASN A 77 -8.40 5.19 -3.39
CA ASN A 77 -8.72 4.01 -4.19
C ASN A 77 -7.80 2.82 -3.91
N TYR A 78 -6.80 2.99 -3.05
CA TYR A 78 -5.81 1.95 -2.72
C TYR A 78 -5.94 1.46 -1.28
N LEU A 79 -6.91 1.97 -0.52
CA LEU A 79 -7.26 1.44 0.81
C LEU A 79 -8.40 0.44 0.69
N VAL A 80 -8.04 -0.83 0.71
CA VAL A 80 -8.94 -1.96 0.52
C VAL A 80 -9.34 -2.56 1.86
N SER A 81 -10.49 -3.25 1.92
CA SER A 81 -10.81 -4.07 3.09
C SER A 81 -9.92 -5.31 3.17
N ARG A 82 -9.95 -6.03 4.30
CA ARG A 82 -9.27 -7.33 4.42
C ARG A 82 -9.82 -8.36 3.44
N GLU A 83 -11.13 -8.36 3.23
CA GLU A 83 -11.81 -9.25 2.28
C GLU A 83 -11.35 -8.97 0.85
N ASP A 84 -11.38 -7.70 0.43
CA ASP A 84 -10.90 -7.28 -0.90
C ASP A 84 -9.43 -7.65 -1.13
N PHE A 85 -8.59 -7.50 -0.09
CA PHE A 85 -7.19 -7.89 -0.15
C PHE A 85 -7.02 -9.41 -0.36
N VAL A 86 -7.75 -10.22 0.40
CA VAL A 86 -7.73 -11.69 0.25
C VAL A 86 -8.24 -12.09 -1.14
N ASN A 87 -9.33 -11.51 -1.61
CA ASN A 87 -9.86 -11.77 -2.94
C ASN A 87 -8.84 -11.42 -4.03
N THR A 88 -8.17 -10.26 -3.91
CA THR A 88 -7.10 -9.88 -4.84
C THR A 88 -5.95 -10.88 -4.82
N LEU A 89 -5.55 -11.41 -3.66
CA LEU A 89 -4.52 -12.45 -3.58
C LEU A 89 -4.95 -13.75 -4.26
N LEU A 90 -6.19 -14.20 -4.01
CA LEU A 90 -6.74 -15.41 -4.61
C LEU A 90 -6.79 -15.30 -6.14
N GLU A 91 -7.34 -14.19 -6.66
CA GLU A 91 -7.34 -13.90 -8.10
C GLU A 91 -5.94 -13.95 -8.71
N ARG A 92 -4.93 -13.40 -8.01
CA ARG A 92 -3.54 -13.41 -8.50
C ARG A 92 -2.93 -14.80 -8.49
N ILE A 93 -3.22 -15.61 -7.46
CA ILE A 93 -2.78 -17.01 -7.38
C ILE A 93 -3.43 -17.85 -8.48
N GLU A 94 -4.73 -17.66 -8.74
CA GLU A 94 -5.44 -18.36 -9.82
C GLU A 94 -4.87 -18.00 -11.19
N ASN A 95 -4.58 -16.71 -11.44
CA ASN A 95 -3.95 -16.26 -12.67
C ASN A 95 -2.55 -16.87 -12.88
N ILE A 96 -1.76 -17.04 -11.81
CA ILE A 96 -0.46 -17.71 -11.92
C ILE A 96 -0.67 -19.21 -12.19
N SER A 97 -1.62 -19.83 -11.51
CA SER A 97 -1.92 -21.26 -11.63
C SER A 97 -2.44 -21.64 -13.02
N SER A 98 -3.16 -20.74 -13.70
CA SER A 98 -3.63 -20.95 -15.07
C SER A 98 -2.53 -20.87 -16.12
N ILE A 99 -1.44 -20.15 -15.84
CA ILE A 99 -0.26 -20.02 -16.72
C ILE A 99 0.71 -21.20 -16.57
N ILE A 100 0.73 -21.85 -15.40
CA ILE A 100 1.62 -22.99 -15.08
C ILE A 100 1.06 -24.34 -15.59
N LYS A 101 -0.15 -24.36 -16.16
CA LYS A 101 -0.72 -25.54 -16.84
C LYS A 101 -0.10 -25.75 -18.22
#